data_AF-A0AAV5G4R0-F1
#
_entry.id   AF-A0AAV5G4R0-F1
#
_cell.length_a   1.000
_cell.length_b   1.000
_cell.length_c   1.000
_cell.angle_alpha   90.00
_cell.angle_beta   90.00
_cell.angle_gamma   90.00
#
_symmetry.space_group_name_H-M   'P 1'
#
loop_
_entity.id
_entity.type
_entity.pdbx_description
1 polymer ?
#
loop_
_entity_poly.entity_id
_entity_poly.type
_entity_poly.pdbx_seq_one_letter_code
_entity_poly.pdbx_strand_id
1 'polypeptide(L)'
;MLLVPPIALAAVLPLCAALQIPFHARPSTPPTSTPSSRDAPPPAQEHTLSLRHAVHFSTTHRHLPPSKRDYSTFELAALDAQPDVGLYSSTQSIHTKRVRARRPNSQEAFQAARRASYWTPLRAMQEGRLPTRQEVEDTLLGQTLEWEDVEIDAPDVKDVATLAAFGKMTSNAYTLPDSSGWYDIGGGWNVSDSFGWQEDGMRGHVFADEQNKTVVIAIKGTSALIVGGGGGTAHNDKTNDNLFFSCCCARVDWSWSTVCDCFDSSYTCREDCVEHAVMTKSAYYPVATDLYNNVSALYPHAQIWLAGHSLGGAIAAMLSRTYGVPSISFESPGDLLPARRLHLPLPPTNRSRNATHPSGGDKPPTRSLDDELTTHVFHTADPIANGQCRGTISTCGIAGFALESKCHTGKSIKYDTVGRLGWSTDIRTHPIHVVIEKLLIDDWGVKPDEVAVQRAQGDEASSWFGWWPGRGNKKPSEDDGGEGAGEGGDEDEEEDDGQNGGKGVPEPHFEDETCSDCSKWTFI
;
A
#
# COMPACT_ATOMS: atom_id res chain seq x y z
N MET A 1 -83.07 -8.82 -3.29
CA MET A 1 -84.21 -9.64 -2.82
C MET A 1 -83.81 -11.11 -2.95
N LEU A 2 -83.89 -11.85 -1.83
CA LEU A 2 -83.86 -13.32 -1.65
C LEU A 2 -82.49 -14.02 -1.90
N LEU A 3 -81.74 -14.48 -0.87
CA LEU A 3 -81.87 -15.71 -0.05
C LEU A 3 -81.83 -16.98 -0.94
N VAL A 4 -81.02 -18.05 -0.77
CA VAL A 4 -80.40 -18.76 0.38
C VAL A 4 -79.48 -19.90 -0.17
N PRO A 5 -78.56 -20.50 0.62
CA PRO A 5 -77.56 -21.54 0.24
C PRO A 5 -78.15 -22.97 0.35
N PRO A 6 -77.45 -24.11 0.61
CA PRO A 6 -76.01 -24.50 0.65
C PRO A 6 -75.69 -25.81 -0.14
N ILE A 7 -74.46 -26.34 -0.05
CA ILE A 7 -74.14 -27.79 0.08
C ILE A 7 -72.67 -27.94 0.53
N ALA A 8 -72.46 -28.83 1.50
CA ALA A 8 -71.19 -29.21 2.12
C ALA A 8 -70.69 -30.57 1.60
N LEU A 9 -69.37 -30.80 1.63
CA LEU A 9 -68.60 -32.05 1.88
C LEU A 9 -67.16 -31.84 1.32
N ALA A 10 -66.06 -32.39 1.80
CA ALA A 10 -65.53 -32.87 3.08
C ALA A 10 -64.06 -33.31 2.80
N ALA A 11 -63.19 -33.22 3.84
CA ALA A 11 -61.92 -33.94 4.00
C ALA A 11 -60.74 -33.52 3.07
N VAL A 12 -59.45 -33.51 3.44
CA VAL A 12 -58.63 -34.31 4.36
C VAL A 12 -57.38 -33.48 4.77
N LEU A 13 -56.96 -33.54 6.05
CA LEU A 13 -55.63 -33.11 6.54
C LEU A 13 -54.63 -34.28 6.45
N PRO A 14 -53.31 -34.02 6.36
CA PRO A 14 -52.53 -34.17 7.59
C PRO A 14 -51.45 -33.10 7.82
N LEU A 15 -51.29 -32.77 9.10
CA LEU A 15 -50.11 -32.14 9.70
C LEU A 15 -48.87 -33.02 9.45
N CYS A 16 -47.79 -32.44 8.94
CA CYS A 16 -46.45 -32.96 9.13
C CYS A 16 -45.74 -32.14 10.21
N ALA A 17 -45.43 -32.81 11.31
CA ALA A 17 -44.66 -32.29 12.43
C ALA A 17 -43.19 -32.13 12.02
N ALA A 18 -42.62 -30.94 12.24
CA ALA A 18 -41.19 -30.75 12.23
C ALA A 18 -40.63 -31.19 13.59
N LEU A 19 -39.86 -32.28 13.60
CA LEU A 19 -39.05 -32.69 14.74
C LEU A 19 -37.99 -31.61 15.02
N GLN A 20 -38.10 -30.91 16.15
CA GLN A 20 -36.98 -30.21 16.76
C GLN A 20 -36.31 -31.16 17.75
N ILE A 21 -35.07 -31.57 17.46
CA ILE A 21 -34.20 -32.29 18.39
C ILE A 21 -33.41 -31.24 19.18
N PRO A 22 -33.58 -31.09 20.49
CA PRO A 22 -32.73 -30.23 21.29
C PRO A 22 -31.39 -30.94 21.55
N PHE A 23 -30.30 -30.42 21.00
CA PHE A 23 -28.96 -30.84 21.41
C PHE A 23 -28.65 -30.22 22.77
N HIS A 24 -28.69 -31.05 23.82
CA HIS A 24 -28.10 -30.73 25.11
C HIS A 24 -26.57 -30.69 24.98
N ALA A 25 -26.00 -29.48 25.02
CA ALA A 25 -24.57 -29.28 25.23
C ALA A 25 -24.22 -29.66 26.68
N ARG A 26 -23.38 -30.69 26.84
CA ARG A 26 -22.80 -31.09 28.12
C ARG A 26 -21.58 -30.19 28.39
N PRO A 27 -21.42 -29.58 29.57
CA PRO A 27 -20.25 -28.75 29.85
C PRO A 27 -19.01 -29.64 29.99
N SER A 28 -18.02 -29.44 29.11
CA SER A 28 -16.69 -30.03 29.23
C SER A 28 -15.88 -29.25 30.27
N THR A 29 -15.44 -29.93 31.32
CA THR A 29 -14.43 -29.45 32.26
C THR A 29 -13.10 -29.18 31.55
N PRO A 30 -12.40 -28.07 31.85
CA PRO A 30 -11.12 -27.77 31.24
C PRO A 30 -10.03 -28.72 31.76
N PRO A 31 -9.10 -29.19 30.89
CA PRO A 31 -7.96 -29.95 31.35
C PRO A 31 -6.98 -29.04 32.09
N THR A 32 -6.52 -29.52 33.25
CA THR A 32 -5.46 -28.92 34.07
C THR A 32 -4.16 -28.88 33.26
N SER A 33 -3.70 -27.68 32.89
CA SER A 33 -2.39 -27.47 32.30
C SER A 33 -1.31 -27.41 33.37
N THR A 34 -0.32 -28.27 33.25
CA THR A 34 0.94 -28.23 34.01
C THR A 34 1.87 -27.21 33.32
N PRO A 35 2.64 -26.39 34.06
CA PRO A 35 3.45 -25.34 33.46
C PRO A 35 4.74 -25.94 32.88
N SER A 36 4.91 -25.87 31.55
CA SER A 36 6.18 -26.17 30.89
C SER A 36 6.70 -24.95 30.15
N SER A 37 7.89 -24.51 30.58
CA SER A 37 8.89 -23.70 29.88
C SER A 37 8.39 -22.58 28.96
N ARG A 38 8.42 -21.36 29.51
CA ARG A 38 8.64 -20.14 28.73
C ARG A 38 10.06 -20.14 28.16
N ASP A 39 10.23 -19.38 27.08
CA ASP A 39 11.48 -18.98 26.41
C ASP A 39 11.90 -19.82 25.18
N ALA A 40 11.04 -19.77 24.16
CA ALA A 40 11.48 -19.63 22.77
C ALA A 40 10.44 -18.78 22.03
N PRO A 41 10.82 -17.72 21.29
CA PRO A 41 9.88 -17.07 20.38
C PRO A 41 9.36 -18.13 19.39
N PRO A 42 8.06 -18.13 19.06
CA PRO A 42 7.54 -19.07 18.08
C PRO A 42 8.32 -18.91 16.76
N PRO A 43 8.65 -20.01 16.06
CA PRO A 43 9.36 -19.92 14.79
C PRO A 43 8.56 -19.04 13.83
N ALA A 44 9.27 -18.18 13.09
CA ALA A 44 8.69 -17.41 12.00
C ALA A 44 7.92 -18.37 11.07
N GLN A 45 6.64 -18.08 10.82
CA GLN A 45 5.83 -18.92 9.96
C GLN A 45 6.10 -18.50 8.51
N GLU A 46 6.61 -19.43 7.72
CA GLU A 46 6.75 -19.26 6.28
C GLU A 46 5.40 -19.55 5.61
N HIS A 47 4.93 -18.62 4.78
CA HIS A 47 3.76 -18.81 3.93
C HIS A 47 4.16 -18.81 2.48
N THR A 48 3.60 -19.75 1.73
CA THR A 48 3.69 -19.76 0.27
C THR A 48 2.38 -19.23 -0.30
N LEU A 49 2.42 -18.08 -0.98
CA LEU A 49 1.26 -17.50 -1.65
C LEU A 49 1.28 -17.82 -3.15
N SER A 50 0.09 -18.05 -3.70
CA SER A 50 -0.12 -18.31 -5.12
C SER A 50 -1.20 -17.40 -5.70
N LEU A 51 -1.08 -17.06 -6.98
CA LEU A 51 -2.07 -16.23 -7.68
C LEU A 51 -3.41 -16.96 -7.77
N ARG A 52 -4.50 -16.33 -7.32
CA ARG A 52 -5.85 -16.93 -7.33
C ARG A 52 -6.79 -16.26 -8.29
N HIS A 53 -6.82 -14.92 -8.26
CA HIS A 53 -7.82 -14.16 -9.00
C HIS A 53 -7.23 -12.91 -9.65
N ALA A 54 -7.71 -12.58 -10.84
CA ALA A 54 -7.68 -11.22 -11.35
C ALA A 54 -9.01 -10.55 -11.04
N VAL A 55 -8.95 -9.32 -10.52
CA VAL A 55 -10.14 -8.55 -10.16
C VAL A 55 -10.10 -7.16 -10.81
N HIS A 56 -11.24 -6.73 -11.33
CA HIS A 56 -11.42 -5.41 -11.91
C HIS A 56 -12.71 -4.78 -11.43
N PHE A 57 -12.60 -3.51 -11.06
CA PHE A 57 -13.67 -2.71 -10.48
C PHE A 57 -13.91 -1.46 -11.34
N SER A 58 -15.10 -1.39 -11.93
CA SER A 58 -15.51 -0.28 -12.78
C SER A 58 -15.73 0.99 -11.94
N THR A 59 -15.20 2.12 -12.42
CA THR A 59 -15.49 3.43 -11.80
C THR A 59 -16.86 3.98 -12.22
N THR A 60 -17.42 3.51 -13.32
CA THR A 60 -18.70 3.97 -13.89
C THR A 60 -19.88 3.08 -13.47
N HIS A 61 -19.65 1.78 -13.29
CA HIS A 61 -20.69 0.79 -12.95
C HIS A 61 -20.54 0.20 -11.54
N ARG A 62 -20.31 1.03 -10.53
CA ARG A 62 -20.08 0.60 -9.13
C ARG A 62 -21.20 -0.23 -8.49
N HIS A 63 -22.41 -0.17 -9.04
CA HIS A 63 -23.56 -0.96 -8.56
C HIS A 63 -23.54 -2.41 -9.06
N LEU A 64 -22.69 -2.73 -10.04
CA LEU A 64 -22.52 -4.09 -10.53
C LEU A 64 -21.46 -4.82 -9.69
N PRO A 65 -21.59 -6.16 -9.52
CA PRO A 65 -20.55 -6.95 -8.89
C PRO A 65 -19.21 -6.78 -9.62
N PRO A 66 -18.08 -6.84 -8.90
CA PRO A 66 -16.80 -6.79 -9.56
C PRO A 66 -16.62 -7.93 -10.54
N SER A 67 -15.96 -7.61 -11.65
CA SER A 67 -15.45 -8.62 -12.54
C SER A 67 -14.31 -9.35 -11.82
N LYS A 68 -14.50 -10.64 -11.50
CA LYS A 68 -13.49 -11.60 -11.06
C LYS A 68 -13.22 -12.73 -12.09
N ARG A 69 -11.93 -13.01 -12.39
CA ARG A 69 -11.47 -14.19 -13.14
C ARG A 69 -10.68 -15.11 -12.22
N ASP A 70 -11.03 -16.39 -12.21
CA ASP A 70 -10.31 -17.44 -11.49
C ASP A 70 -9.16 -17.99 -12.34
N TYR A 71 -8.01 -18.26 -11.70
CA TYR A 71 -6.92 -19.02 -12.32
C TYR A 71 -7.04 -20.50 -11.91
N SER A 72 -7.03 -21.40 -12.89
CA SER A 72 -7.00 -22.84 -12.62
C SER A 72 -5.59 -23.33 -12.29
N THR A 73 -5.49 -24.39 -11.49
CA THR A 73 -4.21 -25.01 -11.14
C THR A 73 -3.44 -25.53 -12.36
N PHE A 74 -4.16 -25.97 -13.40
CA PHE A 74 -3.57 -26.40 -14.67
C PHE A 74 -2.98 -25.23 -15.46
N GLU A 75 -3.68 -24.08 -15.53
CA GLU A 75 -3.14 -22.86 -16.12
C GLU A 75 -1.86 -22.44 -15.39
N LEU A 76 -1.86 -22.43 -14.05
CA LEU A 76 -0.68 -22.07 -13.24
C LEU A 76 0.49 -23.05 -13.39
N ALA A 77 0.23 -24.36 -13.43
CA ALA A 77 1.27 -25.38 -13.59
C ALA A 77 1.91 -25.38 -14.99
N ALA A 78 1.16 -25.00 -16.01
CA ALA A 78 1.70 -24.81 -17.36
C ALA A 78 2.71 -23.64 -17.42
N LEU A 79 2.62 -22.67 -16.50
CA LEU A 79 3.55 -21.54 -16.39
C LEU A 79 4.90 -21.98 -15.82
N ASP A 80 4.87 -22.81 -14.78
CA ASP A 80 6.06 -23.25 -14.04
C ASP A 80 6.95 -24.22 -14.85
N ALA A 81 6.39 -24.81 -15.92
CA ALA A 81 7.04 -25.83 -16.74
C ALA A 81 7.77 -25.30 -17.99
N GLN A 82 7.75 -23.98 -18.28
CA GLN A 82 8.47 -23.42 -19.42
C GLN A 82 9.95 -23.18 -19.08
N PRO A 83 10.92 -23.94 -19.64
CA PRO A 83 12.31 -23.96 -19.15
C PRO A 83 13.20 -22.82 -19.68
N ASP A 84 12.70 -22.00 -20.63
CA ASP A 84 13.54 -21.08 -21.43
C ASP A 84 13.39 -19.60 -21.05
N VAL A 85 12.56 -19.30 -20.03
CA VAL A 85 12.33 -17.94 -19.55
C VAL A 85 12.48 -18.00 -18.03
N GLY A 86 13.68 -17.74 -17.51
CA GLY A 86 14.00 -17.79 -16.07
C GLY A 86 13.29 -16.73 -15.22
N LEU A 87 12.00 -16.52 -15.44
CA LEU A 87 11.24 -15.34 -15.03
C LEU A 87 10.14 -15.75 -14.03
N TYR A 88 10.56 -15.83 -12.76
CA TYR A 88 9.79 -15.92 -11.51
C TYR A 88 8.82 -17.08 -11.27
N SER A 89 8.91 -17.65 -10.06
CA SER A 89 7.97 -18.64 -9.54
C SER A 89 6.55 -18.08 -9.39
N SER A 90 5.54 -18.89 -9.75
CA SER A 90 4.13 -18.62 -9.46
C SER A 90 3.81 -18.59 -7.96
N THR A 91 4.75 -19.07 -7.15
CA THR A 91 4.70 -19.08 -5.70
C THR A 91 5.67 -18.06 -5.11
N GLN A 92 5.24 -17.40 -4.04
CA GLN A 92 6.06 -16.45 -3.29
C GLN A 92 6.14 -16.90 -1.84
N SER A 93 7.35 -17.24 -1.38
CA SER A 93 7.62 -17.49 0.04
C SER A 93 7.72 -16.16 0.78
N ILE A 94 7.00 -16.06 1.90
CA ILE A 94 6.93 -14.89 2.75
C ILE A 94 7.15 -15.33 4.19
N HIS A 95 8.05 -14.65 4.88
CA HIS A 95 8.20 -14.78 6.32
C HIS A 95 7.21 -13.86 7.03
N THR A 96 6.65 -14.36 8.12
CA THR A 96 5.75 -13.58 8.96
C THR A 96 6.25 -13.46 10.38
N LYS A 97 5.76 -12.40 11.02
CA LYS A 97 5.90 -12.17 12.44
C LYS A 97 4.58 -11.78 13.07
N ARG A 98 4.43 -12.11 14.34
CA ARG A 98 3.31 -11.67 15.17
C ARG A 98 3.54 -10.23 15.58
N VAL A 99 2.58 -9.35 15.33
CA VAL A 99 2.66 -7.93 15.69
C VAL A 99 1.43 -7.49 16.48
N ARG A 100 1.58 -6.45 17.30
CA ARG A 100 0.46 -5.82 18.00
C ARG A 100 -0.10 -4.69 17.15
N ALA A 101 -1.09 -4.99 16.35
CA ALA A 101 -1.77 -4.02 15.50
C ALA A 101 -2.78 -3.18 16.27
N ARG A 102 -2.88 -1.88 15.96
CA ARG A 102 -3.98 -1.02 16.38
C ARG A 102 -5.05 -0.96 15.29
N ARG A 103 -6.20 -1.57 15.54
CA ARG A 103 -7.35 -1.58 14.61
C ARG A 103 -8.50 -0.72 15.14
N PRO A 104 -9.31 -0.10 14.26
CA PRO A 104 -10.55 0.52 14.71
C PRO A 104 -11.48 -0.54 15.31
N ASN A 105 -12.11 -0.22 16.43
CA ASN A 105 -13.07 -1.08 17.12
C ASN A 105 -14.34 -1.36 16.28
N SER A 106 -14.70 -0.44 15.38
CA SER A 106 -15.83 -0.59 14.45
C SER A 106 -15.53 0.14 13.15
N GLN A 107 -15.80 -0.54 12.04
CA GLN A 107 -15.67 0.06 10.72
C GLN A 107 -16.75 1.12 10.48
N GLU A 108 -17.93 0.94 11.05
CA GLU A 108 -19.02 1.91 11.01
C GLU A 108 -18.64 3.18 11.78
N ALA A 109 -18.06 3.05 12.97
CA ALA A 109 -17.54 4.16 13.76
C ALA A 109 -16.39 4.87 13.03
N PHE A 110 -15.48 4.14 12.39
CA PHE A 110 -14.40 4.71 11.60
C PHE A 110 -14.93 5.57 10.45
N GLN A 111 -15.88 5.03 9.67
CA GLN A 111 -16.47 5.75 8.54
C GLN A 111 -17.33 6.93 9.00
N ALA A 112 -18.03 6.80 10.13
CA ALA A 112 -18.77 7.90 10.74
C ALA A 112 -17.83 9.01 11.21
N ALA A 113 -16.73 8.70 11.89
CA ALA A 113 -15.72 9.68 12.31
C ALA A 113 -15.09 10.40 11.11
N ARG A 114 -14.76 9.66 10.05
CA ARG A 114 -14.27 10.21 8.77
C ARG A 114 -15.26 11.19 8.13
N ARG A 115 -16.56 10.87 8.14
CA ARG A 115 -17.57 11.80 7.59
C ARG A 115 -17.78 12.99 8.52
N ALA A 116 -17.87 12.75 9.82
CA ALA A 116 -18.10 13.76 10.83
C ALA A 116 -16.97 14.79 10.95
N SER A 117 -15.74 14.48 10.53
CA SER A 117 -14.65 15.45 10.52
C SER A 117 -14.82 16.54 9.47
N TYR A 118 -15.46 16.25 8.34
CA TYR A 118 -15.73 17.23 7.28
C TYR A 118 -17.17 17.76 7.36
N TRP A 119 -18.17 16.88 7.40
CA TRP A 119 -19.59 17.25 7.46
C TRP A 119 -20.07 17.40 8.92
N THR A 120 -19.51 18.39 9.62
CA THR A 120 -19.90 18.67 11.01
C THR A 120 -21.23 19.42 11.09
N PRO A 121 -22.03 19.21 12.17
CA PRO A 121 -23.20 20.05 12.44
C PRO A 121 -22.86 21.55 12.58
N LEU A 122 -21.65 21.87 13.05
CA LEU A 122 -21.19 23.26 13.15
C LEU A 122 -20.99 23.89 11.77
N ARG A 123 -20.35 23.17 10.83
CA ARG A 123 -20.16 23.62 9.45
C ARG A 123 -21.51 23.83 8.76
N ALA A 124 -22.45 22.91 8.95
CA ALA A 124 -23.82 23.08 8.46
C ALA A 124 -24.45 24.41 8.93
N MET A 125 -24.33 24.73 10.22
CA MET A 125 -24.84 25.99 10.76
C MET A 125 -24.09 27.22 10.23
N GLN A 126 -22.77 27.13 10.03
CA GLN A 126 -21.97 28.20 9.42
C GLN A 126 -22.37 28.47 7.96
N GLU A 127 -22.79 27.43 7.24
CA GLU A 127 -23.37 27.53 5.89
C GLU A 127 -24.82 28.03 5.89
N GLY A 128 -25.41 28.31 7.06
CA GLY A 128 -26.79 28.80 7.18
C GLY A 128 -27.86 27.72 6.99
N ARG A 129 -27.51 26.43 7.11
CA ARG A 129 -28.44 25.30 7.03
C ARG A 129 -28.52 24.55 8.37
N LEU A 130 -29.63 23.88 8.61
CA LEU A 130 -29.72 22.94 9.72
C LEU A 130 -28.92 21.66 9.40
N PRO A 131 -28.27 21.04 10.40
CA PRO A 131 -27.62 19.75 10.20
C PRO A 131 -28.65 18.69 9.84
N THR A 132 -28.28 17.82 8.91
CA THR A 132 -29.08 16.65 8.57
C THR A 132 -29.06 15.63 9.70
N ARG A 133 -30.04 14.73 9.71
CA ARG A 133 -30.07 13.61 10.67
C ARG A 133 -28.80 12.76 10.57
N GLN A 134 -28.32 12.51 9.35
CA GLN A 134 -27.12 11.71 9.11
C GLN A 134 -25.86 12.37 9.68
N GLU A 135 -25.68 13.68 9.52
CA GLU A 135 -24.52 14.41 10.09
C GLU A 135 -24.50 14.34 11.62
N VAL A 136 -25.67 14.40 12.26
CA VAL A 136 -25.78 14.24 13.73
C VAL A 136 -25.47 12.80 14.15
N GLU A 137 -26.04 11.81 13.46
CA GLU A 137 -25.79 10.39 13.74
C GLU A 137 -24.31 10.01 13.52
N ASP A 138 -23.69 10.48 12.44
CA ASP A 138 -22.26 10.29 12.15
C ASP A 138 -21.38 10.93 13.22
N THR A 139 -21.73 12.12 13.71
CA THR A 139 -20.99 12.78 14.80
C THR A 139 -21.05 11.96 16.09
N LEU A 140 -22.23 11.45 16.44
CA LEU A 140 -22.41 10.65 17.66
C LEU A 140 -21.71 9.29 17.56
N LEU A 141 -21.83 8.60 16.41
CA LEU A 141 -21.19 7.31 16.19
C LEU A 141 -19.67 7.45 16.04
N GLY A 142 -19.20 8.50 15.37
CA GLY A 142 -17.76 8.77 15.23
C GLY A 142 -17.06 9.01 16.57
N GLN A 143 -17.77 9.54 17.57
CA GLN A 143 -17.23 9.70 18.93
C GLN A 143 -17.00 8.37 19.67
N THR A 144 -17.60 7.27 19.21
CA THR A 144 -17.36 5.93 19.78
C THR A 144 -16.20 5.21 19.12
N LEU A 145 -15.52 5.83 18.15
CA LEU A 145 -14.34 5.26 17.51
C LEU A 145 -13.20 5.16 18.53
N GLU A 146 -12.74 3.94 18.73
CA GLU A 146 -11.55 3.62 19.52
C GLU A 146 -10.61 2.73 18.72
N TRP A 147 -9.35 2.67 19.15
CA TRP A 147 -8.37 1.74 18.60
C TRP A 147 -8.11 0.65 19.61
N GLU A 148 -8.22 -0.59 19.16
CA GLU A 148 -7.98 -1.78 19.94
C GLU A 148 -6.65 -2.39 19.53
N ASP A 149 -5.89 -2.85 20.53
CA ASP A 149 -4.68 -3.62 20.31
C ASP A 149 -5.08 -5.08 20.03
N VAL A 150 -4.74 -5.56 18.84
CA VAL A 150 -4.98 -6.94 18.41
C VAL A 150 -3.68 -7.57 17.93
N GLU A 151 -3.46 -8.83 18.29
CA GLU A 151 -2.31 -9.58 17.77
C GLU A 151 -2.67 -10.22 16.44
N ILE A 152 -1.87 -9.93 15.42
CA ILE A 152 -2.09 -10.43 14.06
C ILE A 152 -0.78 -10.92 13.45
N ASP A 153 -0.89 -11.83 12.49
CA ASP A 153 0.23 -12.18 11.63
C ASP A 153 0.40 -11.10 10.55
N ALA A 154 1.62 -10.58 10.45
CA ALA A 154 2.00 -9.56 9.48
C ALA A 154 3.27 -10.00 8.74
N PRO A 155 3.47 -9.55 7.49
CA PRO A 155 4.71 -9.81 6.75
C PRO A 155 5.91 -9.23 7.49
N ASP A 156 7.02 -9.97 7.52
CA ASP A 156 8.26 -9.47 8.09
C ASP A 156 8.97 -8.53 7.11
N VAL A 157 8.78 -7.23 7.32
CA VAL A 157 9.37 -6.19 6.47
C VAL A 157 10.88 -6.00 6.68
N LYS A 158 11.50 -6.69 7.65
CA LYS A 158 12.97 -6.72 7.82
C LYS A 158 13.63 -7.79 6.95
N ASP A 159 12.83 -8.67 6.36
CA ASP A 159 13.31 -9.73 5.47
C ASP A 159 13.24 -9.30 4.00
N VAL A 160 14.39 -9.34 3.33
CA VAL A 160 14.53 -8.98 1.91
C VAL A 160 13.66 -9.88 1.03
N ALA A 161 13.61 -11.19 1.34
CA ALA A 161 12.83 -12.14 0.55
C ALA A 161 11.32 -11.82 0.61
N THR A 162 10.82 -11.47 1.80
CA THR A 162 9.44 -11.01 2.00
C THR A 162 9.14 -9.73 1.21
N LEU A 163 10.01 -8.72 1.27
CA LEU A 163 9.82 -7.50 0.46
C LEU A 163 9.86 -7.82 -1.04
N ALA A 164 10.80 -8.66 -1.50
CA ALA A 164 10.90 -9.06 -2.89
C ALA A 164 9.65 -9.82 -3.37
N ALA A 165 9.08 -10.69 -2.55
CA ALA A 165 7.83 -11.38 -2.82
C ALA A 165 6.67 -10.39 -3.04
N PHE A 166 6.53 -9.40 -2.15
CA PHE A 166 5.53 -8.34 -2.31
C PHE A 166 5.78 -7.45 -3.53
N GLY A 167 7.04 -7.14 -3.83
CA GLY A 167 7.43 -6.42 -5.04
C GLY A 167 7.00 -7.17 -6.30
N LYS A 168 7.26 -8.47 -6.38
CA LYS A 168 6.86 -9.33 -7.53
C LYS A 168 5.34 -9.42 -7.67
N MET A 169 4.61 -9.63 -6.57
CA MET A 169 3.13 -9.59 -6.58
C MET A 169 2.60 -8.25 -7.09
N THR A 170 3.24 -7.15 -6.71
CA THR A 170 2.90 -5.79 -7.15
C THR A 170 3.20 -5.56 -8.63
N SER A 171 4.35 -6.06 -9.12
CA SER A 171 4.72 -5.99 -10.53
C SER A 171 3.69 -6.66 -11.43
N ASN A 172 3.20 -7.84 -11.02
CA ASN A 172 2.17 -8.58 -11.75
C ASN A 172 0.86 -7.80 -11.91
N ALA A 173 0.55 -6.85 -11.02
CA ALA A 173 -0.68 -6.05 -11.13
C ALA A 173 -0.71 -5.14 -12.37
N TYR A 174 0.44 -4.86 -13.01
CA TYR A 174 0.52 -3.96 -14.16
C TYR A 174 0.24 -4.62 -15.51
N THR A 175 0.26 -5.94 -15.57
CA THR A 175 0.46 -6.64 -16.83
C THR A 175 -0.71 -7.56 -17.18
N LEU A 176 -0.96 -7.71 -18.48
CA LEU A 176 -1.74 -8.81 -19.07
C LEU A 176 -0.77 -9.90 -19.50
N PRO A 177 -1.15 -11.20 -19.51
CA PRO A 177 -0.27 -12.32 -19.89
C PRO A 177 0.50 -12.19 -21.21
N ASP A 178 0.23 -11.19 -22.05
CA ASP A 178 0.57 -11.15 -23.49
C ASP A 178 1.46 -9.96 -23.94
N SER A 179 2.03 -9.13 -23.05
CA SER A 179 2.79 -7.92 -23.47
C SER A 179 4.32 -8.07 -23.43
N SER A 180 5.09 -7.42 -24.29
CA SER A 180 6.56 -7.59 -24.41
C SER A 180 7.41 -6.99 -23.27
N GLY A 181 6.79 -6.66 -22.12
CA GLY A 181 7.46 -6.34 -20.85
C GLY A 181 7.07 -7.32 -19.74
N TRP A 182 6.56 -8.48 -20.16
CA TRP A 182 5.99 -9.53 -19.35
C TRP A 182 7.07 -10.56 -18.98
N TYR A 183 6.95 -11.06 -17.76
CA TYR A 183 7.64 -12.25 -17.28
C TYR A 183 6.86 -13.48 -17.76
N ASP A 184 7.23 -14.06 -18.93
CA ASP A 184 6.47 -15.08 -19.72
C ASP A 184 5.69 -16.11 -18.90
N ILE A 185 4.37 -16.20 -19.19
CA ILE A 185 3.42 -17.16 -18.59
C ILE A 185 2.67 -17.94 -19.68
N GLY A 186 3.34 -18.33 -20.76
CA GLY A 186 2.94 -19.39 -21.72
C GLY A 186 1.45 -19.77 -21.89
N GLY A 187 0.94 -19.75 -23.13
CA GLY A 187 -0.29 -20.51 -23.44
C GLY A 187 -1.14 -20.16 -24.66
N GLY A 188 -0.78 -19.17 -25.50
CA GLY A 188 -1.47 -18.90 -26.76
C GLY A 188 -2.88 -18.29 -26.59
N TRP A 189 -2.93 -16.97 -26.43
CA TRP A 189 -4.16 -16.21 -26.29
C TRP A 189 -4.67 -15.70 -27.64
N ASN A 190 -5.92 -16.03 -27.97
CA ASN A 190 -6.66 -15.38 -29.05
C ASN A 190 -7.50 -14.24 -28.47
N VAL A 191 -7.36 -13.06 -29.08
CA VAL A 191 -7.97 -11.79 -28.71
C VAL A 191 -9.49 -11.87 -28.87
N SER A 192 -10.24 -12.14 -27.79
CA SER A 192 -11.67 -11.80 -27.71
C SER A 192 -12.31 -11.74 -26.31
N ASP A 193 -11.71 -12.29 -25.24
CA ASP A 193 -12.30 -12.24 -23.89
C ASP A 193 -11.51 -11.34 -22.93
N SER A 194 -11.67 -10.04 -23.17
CA SER A 194 -11.26 -8.93 -22.31
C SER A 194 -12.05 -8.91 -21.01
N PHE A 195 -11.56 -9.61 -19.99
CA PHE A 195 -12.13 -9.49 -18.65
C PHE A 195 -11.58 -8.25 -17.94
N GLY A 196 -12.36 -7.17 -17.88
CA GLY A 196 -11.99 -5.92 -17.19
C GLY A 196 -11.05 -4.96 -17.94
N TRP A 197 -10.80 -5.20 -19.23
CA TRP A 197 -9.95 -4.34 -20.08
C TRP A 197 -10.72 -3.41 -21.02
N GLN A 198 -12.06 -3.43 -20.95
CA GLN A 198 -12.92 -2.56 -21.76
C GLN A 198 -13.40 -1.28 -21.06
N GLU A 199 -13.15 -1.11 -19.75
CA GLU A 199 -13.60 0.06 -18.98
C GLU A 199 -12.48 0.74 -18.17
N ASP A 200 -12.69 2.03 -17.85
CA ASP A 200 -11.82 2.80 -16.96
C ASP A 200 -12.10 2.42 -15.50
N GLY A 201 -11.17 1.71 -14.86
CA GLY A 201 -11.38 1.15 -13.52
C GLY A 201 -10.10 0.78 -12.78
N MET A 202 -10.24 0.55 -11.47
CA MET A 202 -9.14 0.06 -10.63
C MET A 202 -8.92 -1.44 -10.89
N ARG A 203 -7.65 -1.84 -10.87
CA ARG A 203 -7.22 -3.21 -11.19
C ARG A 203 -6.33 -3.75 -10.08
N GLY A 204 -6.37 -5.07 -9.90
CA GLY A 204 -5.48 -5.75 -9.00
C GLY A 204 -5.54 -7.26 -9.12
N HIS A 205 -4.60 -7.90 -8.44
CA HIS A 205 -4.54 -9.36 -8.31
C HIS A 205 -4.70 -9.78 -6.86
N VAL A 206 -5.34 -10.92 -6.66
CA VAL A 206 -5.51 -11.54 -5.35
C VAL A 206 -4.66 -12.81 -5.31
N PHE A 207 -3.75 -12.85 -4.35
CA PHE A 207 -2.92 -14.01 -4.03
C PHE A 207 -3.42 -14.60 -2.72
N ALA A 208 -3.39 -15.92 -2.59
CA ALA A 208 -3.74 -16.58 -1.33
C ALA A 208 -2.84 -17.79 -1.07
N ASP A 209 -2.68 -18.15 0.19
CA ASP A 209 -2.01 -19.38 0.60
C ASP A 209 -2.85 -20.62 0.21
N GLU A 210 -2.31 -21.81 0.44
CA GLU A 210 -3.01 -23.06 0.13
C GLU A 210 -4.30 -23.22 0.93
N GLN A 211 -4.34 -22.66 2.14
CA GLN A 211 -5.44 -22.82 3.09
C GLN A 211 -6.46 -21.66 3.02
N ASN A 212 -6.22 -20.67 2.15
CA ASN A 212 -6.98 -19.41 2.07
C ASN A 212 -7.09 -18.68 3.44
N LYS A 213 -6.09 -18.83 4.30
CA LYS A 213 -5.97 -18.14 5.59
C LYS A 213 -5.26 -16.80 5.46
N THR A 214 -4.44 -16.62 4.45
CA THR A 214 -3.72 -15.37 4.19
C THR A 214 -3.96 -14.95 2.76
N VAL A 215 -4.41 -13.71 2.57
CA VAL A 215 -4.78 -13.16 1.25
C VAL A 215 -4.07 -11.84 1.03
N VAL A 216 -3.36 -11.69 -0.07
CA VAL A 216 -2.73 -10.43 -0.50
C VAL A 216 -3.50 -9.84 -1.68
N ILE A 217 -3.91 -8.59 -1.55
CA ILE A 217 -4.48 -7.80 -2.64
C ILE A 217 -3.39 -6.87 -3.17
N ALA A 218 -2.88 -7.16 -4.36
CA ALA A 218 -1.92 -6.31 -5.07
C ALA A 218 -2.67 -5.33 -5.98
N ILE A 219 -2.55 -4.03 -5.69
CA ILE A 219 -3.27 -2.94 -6.36
C ILE A 219 -2.36 -2.32 -7.42
N LYS A 220 -2.86 -2.24 -8.65
CA LYS A 220 -2.18 -1.60 -9.77
C LYS A 220 -2.11 -0.08 -9.57
N GLY A 221 -0.98 0.54 -9.91
CA GLY A 221 -0.86 1.99 -10.02
C GLY A 221 -0.99 2.50 -11.47
N THR A 222 -0.44 3.68 -11.72
CA THR A 222 -0.72 4.45 -12.94
C THR A 222 -0.12 3.83 -14.20
N SER A 223 -0.96 3.70 -15.23
CA SER A 223 -0.50 3.32 -16.58
C SER A 223 -0.07 4.58 -17.34
N ALA A 224 1.07 5.17 -16.97
CA ALA A 224 1.66 6.27 -17.73
C ALA A 224 2.64 5.74 -18.78
N LEU A 225 2.70 6.41 -19.94
CA LEU A 225 3.71 6.18 -20.99
C LEU A 225 5.17 6.22 -20.47
N ILE A 226 5.41 6.91 -19.35
CA ILE A 226 6.74 7.01 -18.70
C ILE A 226 7.03 5.81 -17.79
N VAL A 227 6.00 5.10 -17.31
CA VAL A 227 6.12 3.90 -16.46
C VAL A 227 5.86 2.62 -17.28
N GLY A 228 5.99 2.69 -18.61
CA GLY A 228 5.96 1.51 -19.48
C GLY A 228 4.58 0.99 -19.89
N GLY A 229 3.52 1.79 -19.81
CA GLY A 229 2.19 1.36 -20.30
C GLY A 229 1.28 2.53 -20.67
N GLY A 230 0.93 2.66 -21.95
CA GLY A 230 -0.21 3.47 -22.40
C GLY A 230 -1.44 2.57 -22.54
N GLY A 231 -2.51 2.87 -21.80
CA GLY A 231 -3.76 2.09 -21.81
C GLY A 231 -4.99 2.94 -21.50
N GLY A 232 -6.19 2.36 -21.62
CA GLY A 232 -7.47 3.07 -21.46
C GLY A 232 -7.63 3.85 -20.15
N THR A 233 -7.08 3.36 -19.03
CA THR A 233 -7.23 3.97 -17.69
C THR A 233 -6.39 5.23 -17.46
N ALA A 234 -5.48 5.58 -18.38
CA ALA A 234 -4.46 6.60 -18.16
C ALA A 234 -5.03 7.99 -17.83
N HIS A 235 -6.24 8.31 -18.29
CA HIS A 235 -6.90 9.58 -17.98
C HIS A 235 -7.38 9.67 -16.53
N ASN A 236 -8.00 8.61 -16.02
CA ASN A 236 -8.49 8.54 -14.64
C ASN A 236 -7.34 8.37 -13.65
N ASP A 237 -6.31 7.58 -13.99
CA ASP A 237 -5.09 7.45 -13.19
C ASP A 237 -4.47 8.85 -12.97
N LYS A 238 -4.22 9.57 -14.07
CA LYS A 238 -3.64 10.93 -14.06
C LYS A 238 -4.48 11.94 -13.27
N THR A 239 -5.81 11.86 -13.39
CA THR A 239 -6.71 12.77 -12.65
C THR A 239 -6.64 12.49 -11.15
N ASN A 240 -6.66 11.22 -10.73
CA ASN A 240 -6.58 10.86 -9.32
C ASN A 240 -5.18 11.14 -8.75
N ASP A 241 -4.11 10.88 -9.49
CA ASP A 241 -2.74 11.24 -9.11
C ASP A 241 -2.62 12.73 -8.81
N ASN A 242 -3.06 13.56 -9.76
CA ASN A 242 -3.04 15.01 -9.62
C ASN A 242 -3.97 15.49 -8.51
N LEU A 243 -5.09 14.82 -8.25
CA LEU A 243 -6.02 15.21 -7.19
C LEU A 243 -5.48 14.84 -5.80
N PHE A 244 -4.86 13.67 -5.65
CA PHE A 244 -4.32 13.19 -4.38
C PHE A 244 -3.01 13.85 -3.99
N PHE A 245 -2.07 13.97 -4.93
CA PHE A 245 -0.67 14.25 -4.62
C PHE A 245 -0.19 15.65 -5.02
N SER A 246 -1.02 16.46 -5.66
CA SER A 246 -0.72 17.88 -5.86
C SER A 246 -1.17 18.71 -4.66
N CYS A 247 -0.47 19.82 -4.44
CA CYS A 247 -0.82 20.72 -3.35
C CYS A 247 -2.08 21.52 -3.64
N CYS A 248 -2.32 21.93 -4.89
CA CYS A 248 -3.52 22.66 -5.27
C CYS A 248 -4.01 22.27 -6.68
N CYS A 249 -4.61 21.10 -6.79
CA CYS A 249 -5.32 20.62 -7.99
C CYS A 249 -4.53 20.70 -9.30
N ALA A 250 -3.26 20.28 -9.25
CA ALA A 250 -2.30 20.29 -10.35
C ALA A 250 -2.07 21.68 -10.94
N ARG A 251 -2.15 22.73 -10.12
CA ARG A 251 -1.79 24.08 -10.51
C ARG A 251 -0.26 24.21 -10.61
N VAL A 252 0.26 24.06 -11.82
CA VAL A 252 1.69 24.19 -12.12
C VAL A 252 2.00 25.52 -12.82
N ASP A 253 1.50 25.73 -14.05
CA ASP A 253 1.64 27.00 -14.76
C ASP A 253 0.45 27.28 -15.72
N TRP A 254 0.59 28.29 -16.58
CA TRP A 254 -0.45 28.72 -17.51
C TRP A 254 -0.74 27.71 -18.63
N SER A 255 0.17 26.77 -18.91
CA SER A 255 0.03 25.75 -19.95
C SER A 255 -0.74 24.50 -19.49
N TRP A 256 -1.11 24.44 -18.21
CA TRP A 256 -1.83 23.32 -17.59
C TRP A 256 -3.29 23.62 -17.29
N SER A 257 -4.14 22.59 -17.44
CA SER A 257 -5.50 22.58 -16.90
C SER A 257 -5.50 21.92 -15.52
N THR A 258 -6.16 22.56 -14.55
CA THR A 258 -6.29 22.02 -13.19
C THR A 258 -7.35 20.93 -13.12
N VAL A 259 -7.22 20.01 -12.15
CA VAL A 259 -8.21 18.95 -11.89
C VAL A 259 -9.39 19.42 -11.03
N CYS A 260 -9.27 20.61 -10.44
CA CYS A 260 -10.33 21.30 -9.71
C CYS A 260 -10.12 22.83 -9.76
N ASP A 261 -11.12 23.59 -9.31
CA ASP A 261 -11.20 25.06 -9.32
C ASP A 261 -10.98 25.69 -7.93
N CYS A 262 -10.24 25.01 -7.06
CA CYS A 262 -10.00 25.46 -5.68
C CYS A 262 -8.85 26.45 -5.53
N PHE A 263 -8.09 26.68 -6.60
CA PHE A 263 -7.07 27.72 -6.68
C PHE A 263 -7.72 29.11 -6.54
N ASP A 264 -7.14 29.96 -5.70
CA ASP A 264 -7.64 31.32 -5.47
C ASP A 264 -6.70 32.37 -6.10
N SER A 265 -5.43 32.36 -5.69
CA SER A 265 -4.42 33.33 -6.12
C SER A 265 -3.01 32.71 -6.06
N SER A 266 -1.97 33.48 -6.38
CA SER A 266 -0.60 32.95 -6.49
C SER A 266 -0.17 32.21 -5.22
N TYR A 267 0.05 30.89 -5.33
CA TYR A 267 0.35 29.99 -4.21
C TYR A 267 -0.69 30.00 -3.09
N THR A 268 -1.96 30.30 -3.39
CA THR A 268 -3.08 30.27 -2.44
C THR A 268 -4.13 29.27 -2.92
N CYS A 269 -4.55 28.37 -2.03
CA CYS A 269 -5.56 27.36 -2.30
C CYS A 269 -6.62 27.36 -1.18
N ARG A 270 -7.89 27.14 -1.51
CA ARG A 270 -8.95 26.98 -0.51
C ARG A 270 -8.91 25.55 0.03
N GLU A 271 -8.62 25.37 1.32
CA GLU A 271 -8.43 24.03 1.91
C GLU A 271 -9.72 23.20 1.81
N ASP A 272 -10.81 23.76 2.33
CA ASP A 272 -12.15 23.16 2.32
C ASP A 272 -12.56 22.67 0.93
N CYS A 273 -12.27 23.48 -0.09
CA CYS A 273 -12.58 23.15 -1.47
C CYS A 273 -11.76 21.96 -1.98
N VAL A 274 -10.45 21.92 -1.70
CA VAL A 274 -9.57 20.82 -2.11
C VAL A 274 -9.93 19.54 -1.38
N GLU A 275 -10.16 19.58 -0.07
CA GLU A 275 -10.66 18.44 0.71
C GLU A 275 -11.94 17.89 0.08
N HIS A 276 -12.92 18.76 -0.19
CA HIS A 276 -14.16 18.37 -0.84
C HIS A 276 -13.92 17.76 -2.22
N ALA A 277 -13.04 18.35 -3.03
CA ALA A 277 -12.71 17.85 -4.35
C ALA A 277 -12.06 16.46 -4.28
N VAL A 278 -11.11 16.24 -3.36
CA VAL A 278 -10.52 14.91 -3.12
C VAL A 278 -11.60 13.92 -2.72
N MET A 279 -12.50 14.25 -1.80
CA MET A 279 -13.55 13.32 -1.35
C MET A 279 -14.61 13.00 -2.40
N THR A 280 -14.96 13.95 -3.27
CA THR A 280 -16.10 13.83 -4.19
C THR A 280 -15.71 13.52 -5.63
N LYS A 281 -14.52 13.98 -6.06
CA LYS A 281 -14.01 13.77 -7.42
C LYS A 281 -12.99 12.64 -7.52
N SER A 282 -12.40 12.18 -6.40
CA SER A 282 -11.56 10.97 -6.45
C SER A 282 -12.43 9.75 -6.67
N ALA A 283 -12.19 9.06 -7.78
CA ALA A 283 -12.88 7.82 -8.07
C ALA A 283 -12.23 6.64 -7.34
N TYR A 284 -10.94 6.75 -7.00
CA TYR A 284 -10.13 5.57 -6.68
C TYR A 284 -10.28 5.13 -5.23
N TYR A 285 -10.31 6.06 -4.27
CA TYR A 285 -10.46 5.66 -2.86
C TYR A 285 -11.81 4.93 -2.60
N PRO A 286 -12.97 5.42 -3.05
CA PRO A 286 -14.23 4.68 -2.91
C PRO A 286 -14.22 3.32 -3.60
N VAL A 287 -13.68 3.23 -4.82
CA VAL A 287 -13.59 1.96 -5.56
C VAL A 287 -12.65 0.97 -4.85
N ALA A 288 -11.56 1.45 -4.26
CA ALA A 288 -10.64 0.65 -3.48
C ALA A 288 -11.29 0.08 -2.21
N THR A 289 -12.13 0.87 -1.53
CA THR A 289 -12.90 0.39 -0.37
C THR A 289 -13.90 -0.69 -0.78
N ASP A 290 -14.57 -0.53 -1.92
CA ASP A 290 -15.48 -1.55 -2.46
C ASP A 290 -14.72 -2.84 -2.81
N LEU A 291 -13.53 -2.72 -3.43
CA LEU A 291 -12.63 -3.84 -3.70
C LEU A 291 -12.29 -4.61 -2.43
N TYR A 292 -11.83 -3.92 -1.40
CA TYR A 292 -11.48 -4.55 -0.13
C TYR A 292 -12.68 -5.28 0.49
N ASN A 293 -13.84 -4.61 0.57
CA ASN A 293 -15.05 -5.19 1.14
C ASN A 293 -15.47 -6.46 0.39
N ASN A 294 -15.44 -6.45 -0.94
CA ASN A 294 -15.78 -7.63 -1.74
C ASN A 294 -14.81 -8.80 -1.54
N VAL A 295 -13.50 -8.54 -1.48
CA VAL A 295 -12.51 -9.60 -1.22
C VAL A 295 -12.68 -10.14 0.21
N SER A 296 -12.93 -9.27 1.20
CA SER A 296 -13.20 -9.72 2.57
C SER A 296 -14.46 -10.57 2.71
N ALA A 297 -15.48 -10.32 1.89
CA ALA A 297 -16.67 -11.16 1.84
C ALA A 297 -16.41 -12.53 1.21
N LEU A 298 -15.48 -12.62 0.25
CA LEU A 298 -15.03 -13.88 -0.35
C LEU A 298 -14.14 -14.70 0.59
N TYR A 299 -13.38 -14.02 1.47
CA TYR A 299 -12.44 -14.62 2.40
C TYR A 299 -12.72 -14.21 3.86
N PRO A 300 -13.89 -14.59 4.41
CA PRO A 300 -14.37 -14.08 5.70
C PRO A 300 -13.53 -14.51 6.91
N HIS A 301 -12.61 -15.46 6.73
CA HIS A 301 -11.73 -15.99 7.78
C HIS A 301 -10.25 -15.80 7.48
N ALA A 302 -9.91 -15.09 6.40
CA ALA A 302 -8.53 -14.83 6.04
C ALA A 302 -8.01 -13.55 6.71
N GLN A 303 -6.72 -13.54 7.00
CA GLN A 303 -5.97 -12.31 7.23
C GLN A 303 -5.66 -11.68 5.88
N ILE A 304 -6.21 -10.49 5.64
CA ILE A 304 -5.99 -9.74 4.40
C ILE A 304 -4.80 -8.79 4.59
N TRP A 305 -3.93 -8.77 3.59
CA TRP A 305 -2.80 -7.85 3.44
C TRP A 305 -2.91 -7.12 2.11
N LEU A 306 -2.27 -5.97 2.02
CA LEU A 306 -2.31 -5.11 0.85
C LEU A 306 -0.90 -4.87 0.29
N ALA A 307 -0.80 -4.75 -1.02
CA ALA A 307 0.44 -4.40 -1.70
C ALA A 307 0.15 -3.45 -2.85
N GLY A 308 1.09 -2.59 -3.20
CA GLY A 308 0.93 -1.72 -4.37
C GLY A 308 2.18 -0.93 -4.69
N HIS A 309 2.25 -0.42 -5.92
CA HIS A 309 3.34 0.44 -6.40
C HIS A 309 2.77 1.75 -6.92
N SER A 310 3.51 2.86 -6.77
CA SER A 310 3.11 4.18 -7.25
C SER A 310 1.72 4.55 -6.68
N LEU A 311 0.77 5.01 -7.51
CA LEU A 311 -0.64 5.26 -7.10
C LEU A 311 -1.27 4.07 -6.35
N GLY A 312 -1.01 2.83 -6.77
CA GLY A 312 -1.54 1.63 -6.13
C GLY A 312 -1.01 1.43 -4.71
N GLY A 313 0.24 1.83 -4.46
CA GLY A 313 0.86 1.79 -3.13
C GLY A 313 0.24 2.82 -2.19
N ALA A 314 0.02 4.05 -2.65
CA ALA A 314 -0.67 5.07 -1.85
C ALA A 314 -2.11 4.64 -1.50
N ILE A 315 -2.82 3.98 -2.43
CA ILE A 315 -4.15 3.43 -2.17
C ILE A 315 -4.09 2.28 -1.15
N ALA A 316 -3.13 1.36 -1.30
CA ALA A 316 -2.91 0.27 -0.35
C ALA A 316 -2.64 0.80 1.07
N ALA A 317 -1.82 1.84 1.21
CA ALA A 317 -1.54 2.49 2.48
C ALA A 317 -2.79 3.16 3.09
N MET A 318 -3.54 3.93 2.30
CA MET A 318 -4.82 4.51 2.76
C MET A 318 -5.82 3.44 3.19
N LEU A 319 -5.95 2.33 2.46
CA LEU A 319 -6.80 1.20 2.85
C LEU A 319 -6.30 0.51 4.13
N SER A 320 -4.98 0.39 4.31
CA SER A 320 -4.38 -0.11 5.54
C SER A 320 -4.80 0.73 6.75
N ARG A 321 -4.79 2.07 6.63
CA ARG A 321 -5.30 2.97 7.68
C ARG A 321 -6.80 2.81 7.89
N THR A 322 -7.56 2.55 6.82
CA THR A 322 -9.01 2.40 6.86
C THR A 322 -9.50 1.12 7.51
N TYR A 323 -8.78 0.01 7.31
CA TYR A 323 -9.21 -1.32 7.80
C TYR A 323 -8.28 -1.90 8.87
N GLY A 324 -7.18 -1.21 9.20
CA GLY A 324 -6.19 -1.67 10.17
C GLY A 324 -5.48 -2.96 9.73
N VAL A 325 -5.15 -3.09 8.45
CA VAL A 325 -4.50 -4.29 7.88
C VAL A 325 -3.09 -4.02 7.39
N PRO A 326 -2.17 -5.00 7.43
CA PRO A 326 -0.82 -4.84 6.89
C PRO A 326 -0.81 -4.38 5.42
N SER A 327 0.06 -3.43 5.10
CA SER A 327 0.34 -3.00 3.73
C SER A 327 1.82 -2.74 3.47
N ILE A 328 2.26 -3.07 2.25
CA ILE A 328 3.60 -2.75 1.73
C ILE A 328 3.45 -1.98 0.42
N SER A 329 3.94 -0.75 0.41
CA SER A 329 3.81 0.19 -0.70
C SER A 329 5.17 0.51 -1.28
N PHE A 330 5.37 0.28 -2.57
CA PHE A 330 6.64 0.50 -3.27
C PHE A 330 6.62 1.78 -4.10
N GLU A 331 7.65 2.64 -3.95
CA GLU A 331 7.80 3.89 -4.70
C GLU A 331 6.49 4.69 -4.77
N SER A 332 5.71 4.69 -3.68
CA SER A 332 4.44 5.42 -3.63
C SER A 332 4.72 6.91 -3.46
N PRO A 333 3.95 7.81 -4.08
CA PRO A 333 3.94 9.22 -3.67
C PRO A 333 3.52 9.34 -2.19
N GLY A 334 3.90 10.44 -1.53
CA GLY A 334 3.52 10.70 -0.15
C GLY A 334 2.00 10.70 0.04
N ASP A 335 1.48 9.77 0.84
CA ASP A 335 0.05 9.51 1.03
C ASP A 335 -0.54 10.20 2.28
N LEU A 336 0.30 10.86 3.11
CA LEU A 336 -0.18 11.57 4.30
C LEU A 336 -1.09 12.74 3.95
N LEU A 337 -0.75 13.52 2.91
CA LEU A 337 -1.58 14.62 2.41
C LEU A 337 -2.98 14.14 1.96
N PRO A 338 -3.11 13.18 1.03
CA PRO A 338 -4.43 12.69 0.64
C PRO A 338 -5.15 11.95 1.78
N ALA A 339 -4.45 11.24 2.67
CA ALA A 339 -5.08 10.62 3.84
C ALA A 339 -5.74 11.67 4.77
N ARG A 340 -5.09 12.82 4.98
CA ARG A 340 -5.66 13.94 5.74
C ARG A 340 -6.86 14.56 5.05
N ARG A 341 -6.78 14.80 3.72
CA ARG A 341 -7.88 15.36 2.91
C ARG A 341 -9.06 14.41 2.74
N LEU A 342 -8.82 13.11 2.82
CA LEU A 342 -9.86 12.09 2.91
C LEU A 342 -10.40 11.93 4.34
N HIS A 343 -9.80 12.64 5.29
CA HIS A 343 -10.08 12.59 6.72
C HIS A 343 -10.03 11.19 7.32
N LEU A 344 -9.05 10.38 6.93
CA LEU A 344 -8.87 9.06 7.52
C LEU A 344 -8.47 9.20 9.00
N PRO A 345 -9.26 8.70 9.96
CA PRO A 345 -8.85 8.70 11.36
C PRO A 345 -7.52 7.98 11.54
N LEU A 346 -6.54 8.65 12.12
CA LEU A 346 -5.26 8.05 12.46
C LEU A 346 -5.29 7.57 13.91
N PRO A 347 -4.70 6.40 14.23
CA PRO A 347 -4.52 5.95 15.60
C PRO A 347 -3.88 7.07 16.43
N PRO A 348 -4.38 7.34 17.64
CA PRO A 348 -3.89 8.43 18.45
C PRO A 348 -2.39 8.26 18.65
N THR A 349 -1.67 9.35 18.41
CA THR A 349 -0.32 9.48 18.93
C THR A 349 -0.46 9.59 20.44
N ASN A 350 0.47 9.03 21.20
CA ASN A 350 0.39 8.89 22.66
C ASN A 350 0.41 10.23 23.43
N ARG A 351 0.20 11.35 22.73
CA ARG A 351 -0.04 12.69 23.27
C ARG A 351 -1.53 13.02 23.47
N SER A 352 -2.46 12.23 22.93
CA SER A 352 -3.88 12.59 22.88
C SER A 352 -4.82 11.56 23.50
N ARG A 353 -4.70 11.34 24.82
CA ARG A 353 -5.81 10.92 25.68
C ARG A 353 -5.45 11.31 27.11
N ASN A 354 -6.00 12.41 27.60
CA ASN A 354 -6.12 12.82 29.00
C ASN A 354 -5.13 12.15 29.98
N ALA A 355 -3.91 12.66 30.08
CA ALA A 355 -3.04 12.43 31.23
C ALA A 355 -3.54 13.25 32.45
N THR A 356 -4.77 13.01 32.90
CA THR A 356 -5.23 13.43 34.23
C THR A 356 -4.70 12.42 35.25
N HIS A 357 -3.37 12.38 35.37
CA HIS A 357 -2.51 11.90 36.47
C HIS A 357 -1.16 11.44 35.90
N PRO A 358 -0.13 12.31 35.83
CA PRO A 358 1.24 11.86 35.67
C PRO A 358 1.73 11.32 37.02
N SER A 359 1.31 10.10 37.35
CA SER A 359 1.83 9.39 38.51
C SER A 359 3.15 8.74 38.12
N GLY A 360 4.24 9.52 38.15
CA GLY A 360 5.62 9.03 38.12
C GLY A 360 6.19 8.73 36.73
N GLY A 361 7.28 9.44 36.38
CA GLY A 361 8.45 8.97 35.61
C GLY A 361 8.33 8.36 34.20
N ASP A 362 7.16 7.87 33.78
CA ASP A 362 7.05 7.05 32.59
C ASP A 362 6.93 7.94 31.35
N LYS A 363 7.91 7.80 30.45
CA LYS A 363 7.82 8.36 29.10
C LYS A 363 6.48 7.90 28.50
N PRO A 364 5.71 8.78 27.84
CA PRO A 364 4.51 8.34 27.14
C PRO A 364 4.91 7.18 26.21
N PRO A 365 4.12 6.09 26.12
CA PRO A 365 4.46 4.99 25.25
C PRO A 365 4.75 5.56 23.86
N THR A 366 5.84 5.19 23.20
CA THR A 366 6.16 5.67 21.86
C THR A 366 5.50 4.74 20.84
N ARG A 367 5.12 5.25 19.66
CA ARG A 367 4.66 4.36 18.57
C ARG A 367 5.80 3.39 18.25
N SER A 368 5.53 2.09 18.27
CA SER A 368 6.51 1.06 17.95
C SER A 368 6.58 0.88 16.43
N LEU A 369 7.78 1.02 15.86
CA LEU A 369 8.03 0.73 14.43
C LEU A 369 7.76 -0.74 14.10
N ASP A 370 7.99 -1.64 15.06
CA ASP A 370 7.76 -3.07 14.85
C ASP A 370 6.27 -3.42 14.74
N ASP A 371 5.41 -2.61 15.35
CA ASP A 371 3.95 -2.77 15.38
C ASP A 371 3.21 -2.00 14.27
N GLU A 372 3.89 -1.11 13.53
CA GLU A 372 3.27 -0.35 12.45
C GLU A 372 2.97 -1.23 11.23
N LEU A 373 1.71 -1.18 10.78
CA LEU A 373 1.16 -2.01 9.71
C LEU A 373 1.35 -1.42 8.32
N THR A 374 1.50 -0.10 8.22
CA THR A 374 1.65 0.60 6.94
C THR A 374 3.13 0.82 6.69
N THR A 375 3.67 0.17 5.65
CA THR A 375 5.09 0.24 5.31
C THR A 375 5.28 0.77 3.90
N HIS A 376 6.07 1.82 3.76
CA HIS A 376 6.51 2.37 2.48
C HIS A 376 7.96 1.94 2.22
N VAL A 377 8.26 1.47 1.01
CA VAL A 377 9.59 1.02 0.58
C VAL A 377 9.94 1.82 -0.67
N PHE A 378 10.99 2.64 -0.59
CA PHE A 378 11.38 3.48 -1.72
C PHE A 378 12.86 3.87 -1.66
N HIS A 379 13.37 4.49 -2.72
CA HIS A 379 14.77 4.93 -2.77
C HIS A 379 14.96 6.44 -3.03
N THR A 380 16.12 6.99 -2.64
CA THR A 380 16.41 8.44 -2.76
C THR A 380 16.46 8.94 -4.20
N ALA A 381 16.74 8.07 -5.18
CA ALA A 381 16.75 8.45 -6.59
C ALA A 381 15.36 8.54 -7.26
N ASP A 382 14.27 8.10 -6.60
CA ASP A 382 12.93 8.21 -7.19
C ASP A 382 12.35 9.61 -6.93
N PRO A 383 12.13 10.43 -7.96
CA PRO A 383 11.51 11.74 -7.76
C PRO A 383 10.04 11.66 -7.31
N ILE A 384 9.32 10.55 -7.52
CA ILE A 384 7.91 10.42 -7.12
C ILE A 384 7.79 10.27 -5.61
N ALA A 385 8.40 9.23 -5.03
CA ALA A 385 8.32 8.99 -3.59
C ALA A 385 8.87 10.17 -2.76
N ASN A 386 9.87 10.90 -3.29
CA ASN A 386 10.46 12.06 -2.60
C ASN A 386 9.72 13.39 -2.86
N GLY A 387 8.60 13.42 -3.61
CA GLY A 387 7.84 14.64 -3.96
C GLY A 387 8.63 15.65 -4.79
N GLN A 388 9.56 15.17 -5.60
CA GLN A 388 10.42 15.96 -6.48
C GLN A 388 9.97 15.93 -7.95
N CYS A 389 8.98 15.12 -8.27
CA CYS A 389 8.33 14.97 -9.57
C CYS A 389 7.38 16.16 -9.87
N ARG A 390 7.97 17.37 -9.95
CA ARG A 390 7.26 18.66 -10.08
C ARG A 390 7.84 19.58 -11.15
N GLY A 391 6.99 20.44 -11.72
CA GLY A 391 7.37 21.54 -12.62
C GLY A 391 7.34 21.19 -14.11
N THR A 392 7.18 22.20 -14.96
CA THR A 392 6.81 22.01 -16.39
C THR A 392 7.92 21.53 -17.31
N ILE A 393 9.18 21.61 -16.87
CA ILE A 393 10.33 21.04 -17.58
C ILE A 393 10.74 19.65 -17.05
N SER A 394 10.12 19.18 -15.95
CA SER A 394 10.38 17.82 -15.46
C SER A 394 9.73 16.80 -16.39
N THR A 395 10.28 15.59 -16.45
CA THR A 395 9.70 14.45 -17.20
C THR A 395 8.26 14.17 -16.75
N CYS A 396 8.01 14.24 -15.45
CA CYS A 396 6.67 14.15 -14.86
C CYS A 396 5.72 15.23 -15.35
N GLY A 397 6.19 16.48 -15.33
CA GLY A 397 5.40 17.62 -15.77
C GLY A 397 5.08 17.56 -17.26
N ILE A 398 6.01 17.12 -18.10
CA ILE A 398 5.75 16.93 -19.54
C ILE A 398 4.66 15.86 -19.77
N ALA A 399 4.61 14.82 -18.94
CA ALA A 399 3.51 13.84 -18.95
C ALA A 399 2.22 14.34 -18.26
N GLY A 400 2.27 15.50 -17.62
CA GLY A 400 1.15 16.17 -16.96
C GLY A 400 0.87 15.68 -15.53
N PHE A 401 1.88 15.19 -14.82
CA PHE A 401 1.80 14.85 -13.41
C PHE A 401 2.43 15.93 -12.54
N ALA A 402 1.70 16.36 -11.51
CA ALA A 402 2.13 17.35 -10.51
C ALA A 402 2.16 16.70 -9.13
N LEU A 403 3.15 15.83 -8.89
CA LEU A 403 3.28 15.05 -7.66
C LEU A 403 4.18 15.79 -6.67
N GLU A 404 3.55 16.52 -5.76
CA GLU A 404 4.21 17.42 -4.81
C GLU A 404 4.26 16.85 -3.38
N SER A 405 3.44 15.86 -3.05
CA SER A 405 3.46 15.20 -1.74
C SER A 405 4.66 14.26 -1.59
N LYS A 406 5.25 14.27 -0.40
CA LYS A 406 6.43 13.49 -0.03
C LYS A 406 6.32 12.80 1.34
N CYS A 407 5.35 13.19 2.16
CA CYS A 407 5.19 12.63 3.49
C CYS A 407 4.33 11.36 3.45
N HIS A 408 4.81 10.29 4.06
CA HIS A 408 4.10 9.01 4.10
C HIS A 408 3.38 8.76 5.43
N THR A 409 2.31 7.97 5.39
CA THR A 409 1.66 7.43 6.59
C THR A 409 2.40 6.19 7.10
N GLY A 410 2.33 5.91 8.40
CA GLY A 410 3.05 4.76 8.97
C GLY A 410 4.57 4.91 8.85
N LYS A 411 5.27 3.81 8.56
CA LYS A 411 6.74 3.76 8.53
C LYS A 411 7.29 3.68 7.11
N SER A 412 8.48 4.22 6.94
CA SER A 412 9.24 4.24 5.69
C SER A 412 10.55 3.48 5.83
N ILE A 413 10.82 2.61 4.87
CA ILE A 413 12.11 1.96 4.61
C ILE A 413 12.69 2.65 3.38
N LYS A 414 13.76 3.42 3.59
CA LYS A 414 14.34 4.29 2.57
C LYS A 414 15.75 3.83 2.21
N TYR A 415 15.92 3.39 0.97
CA TYR A 415 17.20 3.00 0.40
C TYR A 415 17.95 4.23 -0.12
N ASP A 416 19.14 4.52 0.41
CA ASP A 416 19.94 5.66 -0.03
C ASP A 416 20.78 5.35 -1.29
N THR A 417 20.11 5.31 -2.44
CA THR A 417 20.74 5.06 -3.73
C THR A 417 21.53 6.26 -4.29
N VAL A 418 21.16 7.49 -3.93
CA VAL A 418 21.89 8.70 -4.33
C VAL A 418 23.22 8.80 -3.57
N GLY A 419 23.19 8.68 -2.24
CA GLY A 419 24.40 8.79 -1.42
C GLY A 419 25.33 7.60 -1.57
N ARG A 420 24.79 6.37 -1.56
CA ARG A 420 25.62 5.14 -1.58
C ARG A 420 25.98 4.67 -2.97
N LEU A 421 25.03 4.67 -3.91
CA LEU A 421 25.24 4.15 -5.27
C LEU A 421 25.54 5.26 -6.30
N GLY A 422 25.47 6.53 -5.92
CA GLY A 422 25.67 7.66 -6.83
C GLY A 422 24.60 7.77 -7.91
N TRP A 423 23.41 7.21 -7.69
CA TRP A 423 22.31 7.32 -8.64
C TRP A 423 21.89 8.77 -8.79
N SER A 424 21.57 9.17 -10.02
CA SER A 424 20.92 10.46 -10.26
C SER A 424 19.43 10.33 -9.99
N THR A 425 18.82 11.35 -9.39
CA THR A 425 17.36 11.40 -9.25
C THR A 425 16.71 11.43 -10.63
N ASP A 426 15.99 10.37 -10.99
CA ASP A 426 15.46 10.18 -12.33
C ASP A 426 14.18 9.35 -12.30
N ILE A 427 13.14 9.80 -13.00
CA ILE A 427 11.88 9.08 -13.12
C ILE A 427 12.05 7.66 -13.68
N ARG A 428 13.12 7.41 -14.44
CA ARG A 428 13.43 6.08 -14.99
C ARG A 428 13.85 5.07 -13.92
N THR A 429 14.14 5.53 -12.71
CA THR A 429 14.45 4.66 -11.55
C THR A 429 13.20 4.28 -10.75
N HIS A 430 12.07 4.99 -10.94
CA HIS A 430 10.78 4.69 -10.31
C HIS A 430 10.20 3.28 -10.57
N PRO A 431 10.34 2.66 -11.77
CA PRO A 431 9.65 1.41 -12.05
C PRO A 431 9.96 0.30 -11.04
N ILE A 432 8.93 -0.43 -10.61
CA ILE A 432 9.02 -1.51 -9.61
C ILE A 432 10.10 -2.57 -9.89
N HIS A 433 10.43 -2.86 -11.16
CA HIS A 433 11.48 -3.80 -11.50
C HIS A 433 12.87 -3.32 -11.04
N VAL A 434 13.12 -2.00 -11.04
CA VAL A 434 14.36 -1.42 -10.50
C VAL A 434 14.49 -1.74 -9.03
N VAL A 435 13.42 -1.58 -8.26
CA VAL A 435 13.39 -1.89 -6.82
C VAL A 435 13.66 -3.39 -6.60
N ILE A 436 12.93 -4.26 -7.28
CA ILE A 436 13.06 -5.72 -7.12
C ILE A 436 14.48 -6.19 -7.49
N GLU A 437 14.98 -5.78 -8.65
CA GLU A 437 16.22 -6.32 -9.22
C GLU A 437 17.49 -5.68 -8.66
N LYS A 438 17.39 -4.45 -8.13
CA LYS A 438 18.57 -3.69 -7.67
C LYS A 438 18.62 -3.47 -6.17
N LEU A 439 17.48 -3.43 -5.48
CA LEU A 439 17.42 -3.03 -4.07
C LEU A 439 16.96 -4.15 -3.15
N LEU A 440 16.03 -4.99 -3.60
CA LEU A 440 15.53 -6.13 -2.82
C LEU A 440 16.43 -7.36 -3.01
N ILE A 441 17.72 -7.14 -2.77
CA ILE A 441 18.81 -8.12 -2.79
C ILE A 441 19.70 -7.89 -1.56
N ASP A 442 20.44 -8.92 -1.13
CA ASP A 442 21.17 -8.86 0.15
C ASP A 442 22.29 -7.81 0.19
N ASP A 443 22.91 -7.49 -0.94
CA ASP A 443 24.08 -6.57 -1.01
C ASP A 443 23.84 -5.39 -1.96
N TRP A 444 22.68 -4.75 -1.87
CA TRP A 444 22.25 -3.68 -2.80
C TRP A 444 23.18 -2.45 -2.83
N GLY A 445 23.86 -2.16 -1.72
CA GLY A 445 24.57 -0.89 -1.46
C GLY A 445 26.04 -1.03 -1.07
N VAL A 446 26.62 -2.23 -1.19
CA VAL A 446 28.01 -2.51 -0.80
C VAL A 446 28.98 -1.85 -1.78
N LYS A 447 29.93 -1.05 -1.27
CA LYS A 447 30.89 -0.32 -2.12
C LYS A 447 31.88 -1.31 -2.77
N PRO A 448 32.33 -1.08 -4.03
CA PRO A 448 33.27 -1.97 -4.71
C PRO A 448 34.58 -2.24 -3.95
N ASP A 449 35.05 -1.27 -3.16
CA ASP A 449 36.30 -1.39 -2.39
C ASP A 449 36.16 -2.34 -1.20
N GLU A 450 34.96 -2.50 -0.64
CA GLU A 450 34.64 -3.49 0.41
C GLU A 450 34.48 -4.91 -0.16
N VAL A 451 34.07 -5.02 -1.43
CA VAL A 451 34.00 -6.30 -2.16
C VAL A 451 35.40 -6.85 -2.44
N ALA A 452 36.41 -5.99 -2.61
CA ALA A 452 37.81 -6.41 -2.80
C ALA A 452 38.41 -7.02 -1.52
N VAL A 453 38.01 -6.53 -0.34
CA VAL A 453 38.41 -7.08 0.97
C VAL A 453 37.70 -8.43 1.23
N GLN A 454 36.42 -8.56 0.85
CA GLN A 454 35.68 -9.83 0.99
C GLN A 454 36.13 -10.91 0.00
N ARG A 455 36.51 -10.55 -1.24
CA ARG A 455 37.09 -11.48 -2.22
C ARG A 455 38.46 -12.05 -1.82
N ALA A 456 39.14 -11.46 -0.84
CA ALA A 456 40.36 -12.02 -0.26
C ALA A 456 40.08 -13.12 0.78
N GLN A 457 38.82 -13.32 1.20
CA GLN A 457 38.46 -14.24 2.30
C GLN A 457 37.34 -15.26 1.99
N GLY A 458 36.77 -15.31 0.78
CA GLY A 458 35.76 -16.34 0.46
C GLY A 458 35.41 -16.43 -1.03
N ASP A 459 35.11 -17.65 -1.46
CA ASP A 459 34.95 -18.14 -2.83
C ASP A 459 33.91 -17.42 -3.72
N GLU A 460 34.04 -17.72 -5.02
CA GLU A 460 33.31 -17.26 -6.21
C GLU A 460 31.88 -16.72 -6.03
N ALA A 461 31.69 -15.46 -6.44
CA ALA A 461 30.43 -14.98 -7.00
C ALA A 461 30.67 -14.03 -8.19
N SER A 462 29.90 -14.28 -9.24
CA SER A 462 29.98 -13.78 -10.61
C SER A 462 29.93 -12.26 -10.76
N SER A 463 30.86 -11.74 -11.56
CA SER A 463 30.94 -10.35 -12.02
C SER A 463 29.76 -9.97 -12.92
N TRP A 464 28.91 -9.04 -12.48
CA TRP A 464 27.79 -8.47 -13.28
C TRP A 464 27.83 -6.94 -13.42
N PHE A 465 29.01 -6.32 -13.34
CA PHE A 465 29.17 -4.89 -13.66
C PHE A 465 29.60 -4.70 -15.12
N GLY A 466 28.62 -4.50 -16.00
CA GLY A 466 28.85 -4.14 -17.39
C GLY A 466 27.71 -3.30 -17.96
N TRP A 467 27.91 -1.96 -17.97
CA TRP A 467 27.36 -0.99 -18.93
C TRP A 467 25.96 -0.38 -18.65
N TRP A 468 25.88 0.84 -18.06
CA TRP A 468 24.93 1.93 -18.45
C TRP A 468 25.10 3.31 -17.78
N PRO A 469 24.58 4.43 -18.35
CA PRO A 469 25.35 5.65 -18.60
C PRO A 469 24.98 6.80 -17.66
N GLY A 470 25.99 7.57 -17.23
CA GLY A 470 25.78 8.80 -16.48
C GLY A 470 26.91 9.18 -15.55
N ARG A 471 28.17 8.86 -15.89
CA ARG A 471 29.33 9.29 -15.09
C ARG A 471 29.62 10.75 -15.42
N GLY A 472 29.19 11.66 -14.54
CA GLY A 472 29.61 13.06 -14.56
C GLY A 472 31.14 13.16 -14.57
N ASN A 473 31.69 13.82 -15.58
CA ASN A 473 33.10 13.84 -15.89
C ASN A 473 33.86 14.77 -14.91
N LYS A 474 34.34 14.26 -13.77
CA LYS A 474 35.41 14.93 -13.01
C LYS A 474 36.75 14.47 -13.59
N LYS A 475 37.43 15.38 -14.30
CA LYS A 475 38.83 15.18 -14.74
C LYS A 475 39.72 15.06 -13.50
N PRO A 476 40.63 14.07 -13.42
CA PRO A 476 41.73 14.12 -12.49
C PRO A 476 42.82 15.04 -13.05
N SER A 477 43.32 15.94 -12.22
CA SER A 477 44.58 16.67 -12.45
C SER A 477 45.75 15.74 -12.15
N GLU A 478 46.74 15.76 -13.04
CA GLU A 478 47.96 14.97 -13.00
C GLU A 478 48.85 15.28 -11.77
N ASP A 479 49.39 14.20 -11.22
CA ASP A 479 50.68 13.97 -10.54
C ASP A 479 51.40 15.12 -9.82
N ASP A 480 51.75 14.87 -8.55
CA ASP A 480 53.18 14.71 -8.22
C ASP A 480 53.38 13.82 -6.97
N GLY A 481 54.45 13.02 -7.00
CA GLY A 481 54.69 11.89 -6.12
C GLY A 481 55.19 12.21 -4.71
N GLY A 482 55.16 11.18 -3.86
CA GLY A 482 55.79 11.19 -2.54
C GLY A 482 55.54 9.90 -1.78
N GLU A 483 56.48 8.96 -1.84
CA GLU A 483 56.55 7.80 -0.96
C GLU A 483 56.70 8.26 0.51
N GLY A 484 55.83 7.78 1.38
CA GLY A 484 55.89 8.01 2.82
C GLY A 484 55.14 6.92 3.57
N ALA A 485 55.90 5.99 4.15
CA ALA A 485 55.40 5.02 5.12
C ALA A 485 55.11 5.72 6.47
N GLY A 486 53.96 5.42 7.07
CA GLY A 486 53.55 5.84 8.41
C GLY A 486 52.07 5.51 8.59
N GLU A 487 51.77 4.40 9.27
CA GLU A 487 51.33 4.34 10.68
C GLU A 487 49.80 4.44 10.80
N GLY A 488 49.24 3.50 11.57
CA GLY A 488 47.81 3.21 11.66
C GLY A 488 46.96 4.44 11.92
N GLY A 489 46.00 4.67 11.04
CA GLY A 489 44.85 5.52 11.29
C GLY A 489 43.77 4.68 11.93
N ASP A 490 43.29 5.15 13.07
CA ASP A 490 42.11 4.67 13.76
C ASP A 490 40.97 4.44 12.75
N GLU A 491 40.34 3.27 12.82
CA GLU A 491 39.06 3.03 12.15
C GLU A 491 38.07 4.00 12.81
N ASP A 492 37.88 5.17 12.18
CA ASP A 492 36.73 6.03 12.47
C ASP A 492 35.50 5.12 12.37
N GLU A 493 34.88 4.79 13.51
CA GLU A 493 33.61 4.07 13.53
C GLU A 493 32.62 4.88 12.67
N GLU A 494 32.40 4.45 11.42
CA GLU A 494 31.46 5.11 10.52
C GLU A 494 30.11 5.18 11.25
N GLU A 495 29.61 6.39 11.45
CA GLU A 495 28.33 6.62 12.12
C GLU A 495 27.24 5.83 11.39
N ASP A 496 26.51 4.98 12.13
CA ASP A 496 25.48 4.11 11.55
C ASP A 496 24.40 4.96 10.86
N ASP A 497 24.39 4.92 9.54
CA ASP A 497 23.45 5.67 8.70
C ASP A 497 22.10 4.94 8.53
N GLY A 498 21.90 3.84 9.27
CA GLY A 498 20.69 3.02 9.23
C GLY A 498 20.52 2.27 7.90
N GLN A 499 21.55 2.23 7.05
CA GLN A 499 21.53 1.51 5.77
C GLN A 499 22.21 0.14 5.88
N ASN A 500 22.63 -0.27 7.08
CA ASN A 500 23.25 -1.57 7.35
C ASN A 500 24.46 -1.86 6.44
N GLY A 501 25.29 -0.84 6.18
CA GLY A 501 26.42 -0.97 5.25
C GLY A 501 26.02 -1.25 3.79
N GLY A 502 24.76 -0.99 3.42
CA GLY A 502 24.24 -1.35 2.10
C GLY A 502 23.86 -2.82 1.99
N LYS A 503 23.63 -3.50 3.13
CA LYS A 503 23.22 -4.90 3.19
C LYS A 503 21.82 -5.04 3.76
N GLY A 504 21.04 -5.97 3.21
CA GLY A 504 19.69 -6.27 3.64
C GLY A 504 18.75 -5.06 3.57
N VAL A 505 17.76 -5.04 4.46
CA VAL A 505 16.75 -3.98 4.52
C VAL A 505 17.23 -2.84 5.43
N PRO A 506 17.19 -1.56 4.98
CA PRO A 506 17.48 -0.40 5.83
C PRO A 506 16.55 -0.28 7.05
N GLU A 507 16.99 0.45 8.07
CA GLU A 507 16.20 0.72 9.26
C GLU A 507 14.94 1.56 8.93
N PRO A 508 13.75 1.14 9.40
CA PRO A 508 12.53 1.89 9.18
C PRO A 508 12.46 3.12 10.09
N HIS A 509 11.79 4.18 9.62
CA HIS A 509 11.51 5.38 10.43
C HIS A 509 10.10 5.94 10.17
N PHE A 510 9.59 6.76 11.09
CA PHE A 510 8.34 7.50 10.88
C PHE A 510 8.62 8.85 10.22
N GLU A 511 7.88 9.19 9.18
CA GLU A 511 7.95 10.52 8.55
C GLU A 511 6.90 11.50 9.08
N ASP A 512 5.77 10.98 9.57
CA ASP A 512 4.55 11.76 9.80
C ASP A 512 4.61 12.80 10.94
N GLU A 513 5.66 12.76 11.78
CA GLU A 513 5.88 13.70 12.88
C GLU A 513 6.70 14.92 12.49
N THR A 514 7.59 14.80 11.50
CA THR A 514 8.55 15.85 11.12
C THR A 514 8.40 16.30 9.67
N CYS A 515 7.70 15.54 8.85
CA CYS A 515 7.49 15.84 7.45
C CYS A 515 6.35 16.85 7.26
N SER A 516 6.57 17.81 6.35
CA SER A 516 5.55 18.74 5.89
C SER A 516 5.49 18.77 4.36
N ASP A 517 4.29 18.62 3.84
CA ASP A 517 3.95 18.80 2.44
C ASP A 517 3.55 20.25 2.16
N CYS A 518 3.64 20.66 0.90
CA CYS A 518 3.00 21.89 0.42
C CYS A 518 3.40 23.19 1.12
N SER A 519 4.60 23.26 1.71
CA SER A 519 5.09 24.44 2.45
C SER A 519 5.20 25.73 1.63
N LYS A 520 5.09 25.63 0.30
CA LYS A 520 5.04 26.79 -0.61
C LYS A 520 3.64 27.39 -0.77
N TRP A 521 2.60 26.64 -0.39
CA TRP A 521 1.21 27.02 -0.56
C TRP A 521 0.65 27.59 0.74
N THR A 522 -0.19 28.61 0.61
CA THR A 522 -1.04 29.13 1.67
C THR A 522 -2.43 28.55 1.50
N PHE A 523 -2.95 27.93 2.55
CA PHE A 523 -4.28 27.36 2.57
C PHE A 523 -5.22 28.26 3.37
N ILE A 524 -6.33 28.69 2.75
CA ILE A 524 -7.31 29.65 3.29
C ILE A 524 -8.68 29.02 3.51
#